data_AF-A0A2P4XG49-F1
#
_entry.id   AF-A0A2P4XG49-F1
#
_cell.length_a   1.000
_cell.length_b   1.000
_cell.length_c   1.000
_cell.angle_alpha   90.00
_cell.angle_beta   90.00
_cell.angle_gamma   90.00
#
_symmetry.space_group_name_H-M   'P 1'
#
loop_
_entity.id
_entity.type
_entity.pdbx_description
1 polymer ?
#
loop_
_entity_poly.entity_id
_entity_poly.type
_entity_poly.pdbx_seq_one_letter_code
_entity_poly.pdbx_strand_id
1 'polypeptide(L)'
;MKTEETLAHSWQQLRRSCRDLKKSAKLHVWLINGKSGDYVVNALKLGNNIETALENTKMEILWRYVELFNKFQPSKITAVGSLMTHYGDDVVLNALITAKQAQTQRVEDVVAKLRNELFKDWAMQYHPAKDVFKLLNLRNDGYTALRNSKLEMLSDYVTFLNRINFRKQSFVKSWRRRGEGELAVLLTTAIRSDSLHRLEYDRATELQTKLFQLWRDKEFNSMDALTKKLGEVHVAPSIKNLVAKQFKEFSQK
;
A
#
# COMPACT_ATOMS: atom_id res chain seq x y z
N MET A 1 -30.76 18.64 -40.82
CA MET A 1 -29.44 18.28 -40.24
C MET A 1 -29.19 18.95 -38.88
N LYS A 2 -29.08 20.28 -38.74
CA LYS A 2 -28.76 20.93 -37.43
C LYS A 2 -29.79 20.68 -36.30
N THR A 3 -31.06 20.39 -36.61
CA THR A 3 -32.13 20.19 -35.63
C THR A 3 -32.19 18.76 -35.08
N GLU A 4 -31.77 17.76 -35.86
CA GLU A 4 -31.73 16.36 -35.40
C GLU A 4 -30.53 16.10 -34.49
N GLU A 5 -29.38 16.72 -34.78
CA GLU A 5 -28.19 16.64 -33.93
C GLU A 5 -28.40 17.27 -32.54
N THR A 6 -29.12 18.40 -32.47
CA THR A 6 -29.43 19.08 -31.20
C THR A 6 -30.45 18.32 -30.35
N LEU A 7 -31.45 17.68 -30.99
CA LEU A 7 -32.39 16.79 -30.30
C LEU A 7 -31.68 15.51 -29.82
N ALA A 8 -30.83 14.90 -30.64
CA ALA A 8 -30.03 13.74 -30.25
C ALA A 8 -29.12 14.06 -29.05
N HIS A 9 -28.48 15.23 -29.05
CA HIS A 9 -27.67 15.70 -27.93
C HIS A 9 -28.51 15.90 -26.65
N SER A 10 -29.67 16.55 -26.76
CA SER A 10 -30.61 16.76 -25.64
C SER A 10 -31.09 15.44 -25.02
N TRP A 11 -31.44 14.45 -25.85
CA TRP A 11 -31.82 13.11 -25.38
C TRP A 11 -30.68 12.35 -24.72
N GLN A 12 -29.44 12.49 -25.23
CA GLN A 12 -28.27 11.93 -24.58
C GLN A 12 -28.03 12.55 -23.20
N GLN A 13 -28.19 13.87 -23.07
CA GLN A 13 -28.07 14.57 -21.79
C GLN A 13 -29.14 14.10 -20.80
N LEU A 14 -30.42 14.08 -21.19
CA LEU A 14 -31.52 13.58 -20.35
C LEU A 14 -31.28 12.14 -19.88
N ARG A 15 -30.85 11.23 -20.77
CA ARG A 15 -30.51 9.84 -20.42
C ARG A 15 -29.33 9.75 -19.45
N ARG A 16 -28.34 10.64 -19.55
CA ARG A 16 -27.23 10.73 -18.58
C ARG A 16 -27.76 11.18 -17.22
N SER A 17 -28.51 12.29 -17.15
CA SER A 17 -29.09 12.82 -15.91
C SER A 17 -29.99 11.81 -15.18
N CYS A 18 -30.87 11.11 -15.90
CA CYS A 18 -31.71 10.07 -15.29
C CYS A 18 -30.89 8.89 -14.75
N ARG A 19 -29.80 8.50 -15.43
CA ARG A 19 -28.89 7.47 -14.92
C ARG A 19 -28.17 7.92 -13.66
N ASP A 20 -27.75 9.17 -13.58
CA ASP A 20 -27.03 9.71 -12.43
C ASP A 20 -27.95 9.88 -11.21
N LEU A 21 -29.21 10.32 -11.42
CA LEU A 21 -30.23 10.34 -10.39
C LEU A 21 -30.51 8.95 -9.83
N LYS A 22 -30.68 7.93 -10.70
CA LYS A 22 -30.90 6.55 -10.28
C LYS A 22 -29.73 5.98 -9.49
N LYS A 23 -28.49 6.28 -9.89
CA LYS A 23 -27.28 5.91 -9.12
C LYS A 23 -27.26 6.58 -7.76
N SER A 24 -27.52 7.89 -7.71
CA SER A 24 -27.59 8.67 -6.47
C SER A 24 -28.64 8.11 -5.51
N ALA A 25 -29.86 7.85 -5.99
CA ALA A 25 -30.94 7.29 -5.19
C ALA A 25 -30.57 5.94 -4.56
N LYS A 26 -29.92 5.04 -5.33
CA LYS A 26 -29.46 3.75 -4.80
C LYS A 26 -28.44 3.90 -3.67
N LEU A 27 -27.48 4.82 -3.80
CA LEU A 27 -26.49 5.08 -2.74
C LEU A 27 -27.16 5.55 -1.45
N HIS A 28 -28.16 6.42 -1.54
CA HIS A 28 -28.91 6.90 -0.37
C HIS A 28 -29.74 5.78 0.26
N VAL A 29 -30.36 4.92 -0.54
CA VAL A 29 -31.08 3.74 -0.01
C VAL A 29 -30.11 2.82 0.75
N TRP A 30 -28.93 2.53 0.21
CA TRP A 30 -27.93 1.72 0.93
C TRP A 30 -27.47 2.39 2.23
N LEU A 31 -27.25 3.71 2.20
CA LEU A 31 -26.82 4.49 3.36
C LEU A 31 -27.88 4.48 4.47
N ILE A 32 -29.15 4.78 4.15
CA ILE A 32 -30.26 4.78 5.12
C ILE A 32 -30.41 3.41 5.78
N ASN A 33 -30.19 2.33 5.02
CA ASN A 33 -30.26 0.97 5.51
C ASN A 33 -28.94 0.48 6.15
N GLY A 34 -27.95 1.37 6.34
CA GLY A 34 -26.68 1.06 7.00
C GLY A 34 -25.91 -0.09 6.35
N LYS A 35 -25.99 -0.25 5.03
CA LYS A 35 -25.36 -1.39 4.36
C LYS A 35 -23.85 -1.37 4.50
N SER A 36 -23.26 -2.53 4.76
CA SER A 36 -21.81 -2.68 4.86
C SER A 36 -21.14 -2.49 3.50
N GLY A 37 -19.84 -2.23 3.52
CA GLY A 37 -19.04 -2.07 2.30
C GLY A 37 -19.03 -3.33 1.42
N ASP A 38 -18.89 -4.52 2.03
CA ASP A 38 -18.92 -5.81 1.33
C ASP A 38 -20.29 -6.10 0.69
N TYR A 39 -21.38 -5.68 1.34
CA TYR A 39 -22.71 -5.73 0.73
C TYR A 39 -22.74 -4.90 -0.56
N VAL A 40 -22.15 -3.70 -0.55
CA VAL A 40 -22.11 -2.83 -1.74
C VAL A 40 -21.22 -3.41 -2.83
N VAL A 41 -20.09 -4.04 -2.48
CA VAL A 41 -19.25 -4.79 -3.44
C VAL A 41 -20.09 -5.85 -4.16
N ASN A 42 -20.84 -6.67 -3.42
CA ASN A 42 -21.71 -7.69 -3.98
C ASN A 42 -22.86 -7.08 -4.81
N ALA A 43 -23.54 -6.04 -4.29
CA ALA A 43 -24.67 -5.40 -4.96
C ALA A 43 -24.29 -4.72 -6.29
N LEU A 44 -23.05 -4.21 -6.39
CA LEU A 44 -22.50 -3.66 -7.62
C LEU A 44 -22.11 -4.75 -8.62
N LYS A 45 -21.96 -6.00 -8.17
CA LYS A 45 -21.43 -7.12 -8.94
C LYS A 45 -20.05 -6.76 -9.50
N LEU A 46 -19.12 -6.42 -8.61
CA LEU A 46 -17.78 -5.97 -9.01
C LEU A 46 -16.98 -7.09 -9.67
N GLY A 47 -17.22 -8.34 -9.30
CA GLY A 47 -16.54 -9.48 -9.87
C GLY A 47 -16.75 -10.71 -8.98
N ASN A 48 -16.32 -11.87 -9.46
CA ASN A 48 -16.24 -13.07 -8.61
C ASN A 48 -14.87 -13.17 -7.91
N ASN A 49 -13.91 -12.32 -8.27
CA ASN A 49 -12.58 -12.23 -7.68
C ASN A 49 -12.07 -10.78 -7.70
N ILE A 50 -10.93 -10.54 -7.05
CA ILE A 50 -10.36 -9.20 -6.93
C ILE A 50 -9.85 -8.67 -8.28
N GLU A 51 -9.28 -9.50 -9.13
CA GLU A 51 -8.76 -9.09 -10.45
C GLU A 51 -9.87 -8.49 -11.32
N THR A 52 -11.00 -9.18 -11.40
CA THR A 52 -12.18 -8.68 -12.13
C THR A 52 -12.78 -7.43 -11.49
N ALA A 53 -12.70 -7.31 -10.16
CA ALA A 53 -13.16 -6.12 -9.44
C ALA A 53 -12.29 -4.89 -9.75
N LEU A 54 -10.96 -5.03 -9.80
CA LEU A 54 -10.02 -3.96 -10.13
C LEU A 54 -10.26 -3.41 -11.56
N GLU A 55 -10.66 -4.28 -12.48
CA GLU A 55 -11.02 -3.92 -13.86
C GLU A 55 -12.45 -3.38 -14.01
N ASN A 56 -13.26 -3.41 -12.95
CA ASN A 56 -14.67 -3.02 -13.03
C ASN A 56 -14.87 -1.50 -12.93
N THR A 57 -15.61 -0.91 -13.88
CA THR A 57 -15.86 0.55 -13.90
C THR A 57 -16.73 1.03 -12.74
N LYS A 58 -17.41 0.11 -12.06
CA LYS A 58 -18.25 0.42 -10.89
C LYS A 58 -17.47 0.62 -9.59
N MET A 59 -16.15 0.42 -9.58
CA MET A 59 -15.28 0.79 -8.44
C MET A 59 -15.50 2.24 -7.99
N GLU A 60 -15.75 3.16 -8.92
CA GLU A 60 -16.09 4.56 -8.62
C GLU A 60 -17.38 4.72 -7.81
N ILE A 61 -18.33 3.81 -7.98
CA ILE A 61 -19.58 3.84 -7.21
C ILE A 61 -19.33 3.38 -5.77
N LEU A 62 -18.42 2.41 -5.57
CA LEU A 62 -18.00 1.98 -4.23
C LEU A 62 -17.30 3.14 -3.49
N TRP A 63 -16.38 3.86 -4.13
CA TRP A 63 -15.74 5.02 -3.49
C TRP A 63 -16.73 6.11 -3.12
N ARG A 64 -17.66 6.46 -4.02
CA ARG A 64 -18.73 7.43 -3.71
C ARG A 64 -19.60 6.96 -2.55
N TYR A 65 -19.87 5.66 -2.44
CA TYR A 65 -20.58 5.11 -1.30
C TYR A 65 -19.79 5.30 0.00
N VAL A 66 -18.50 4.93 0.00
CA VAL A 66 -17.61 5.07 1.15
C VAL A 66 -17.52 6.53 1.60
N GLU A 67 -17.40 7.48 0.68
CA GLU A 67 -17.41 8.92 0.98
C GLU A 67 -18.71 9.36 1.66
N LEU A 68 -19.86 8.94 1.13
CA LEU A 68 -21.17 9.24 1.73
C LEU A 68 -21.32 8.59 3.11
N PHE A 69 -20.96 7.31 3.23
CA PHE A 69 -21.02 6.57 4.48
C PHE A 69 -20.15 7.23 5.55
N ASN A 70 -18.90 7.56 5.21
CA ASN A 70 -17.98 8.23 6.12
C ASN A 70 -18.39 9.67 6.46
N LYS A 71 -19.22 10.32 5.64
CA LYS A 71 -19.76 11.65 5.95
C LYS A 71 -20.90 11.58 6.97
N PHE A 72 -21.78 10.58 6.85
CA PHE A 72 -23.04 10.56 7.59
C PHE A 72 -23.10 9.51 8.71
N GLN A 73 -22.22 8.51 8.71
CA GLN A 73 -22.15 7.49 9.74
C GLN A 73 -21.00 7.77 10.73
N PRO A 74 -21.20 7.54 12.05
CA PRO A 74 -20.13 7.62 13.04
C PRO A 74 -18.97 6.64 12.77
N SER A 75 -19.27 5.39 12.41
CA SER A 75 -18.25 4.41 11.99
C SER A 75 -17.71 4.74 10.60
N LYS A 76 -16.41 4.52 10.38
CA LYS A 76 -15.76 4.73 9.07
C LYS A 76 -15.45 3.40 8.40
N ILE A 77 -15.52 3.38 7.09
CA ILE A 77 -15.14 2.26 6.22
C ILE A 77 -14.19 2.75 5.13
N THR A 78 -13.45 1.83 4.50
CA THR A 78 -12.64 2.10 3.30
C THR A 78 -13.07 1.20 2.16
N ALA A 79 -12.76 1.59 0.91
CA ALA A 79 -13.06 0.74 -0.23
C ALA A 79 -12.17 -0.51 -0.19
N VAL A 80 -10.89 -0.37 0.17
CA VAL A 80 -10.00 -1.53 0.35
C VAL A 80 -10.49 -2.46 1.47
N GLY A 81 -10.93 -1.93 2.62
CA GLY A 81 -11.50 -2.74 3.69
C GLY A 81 -12.78 -3.46 3.26
N SER A 82 -13.62 -2.81 2.44
CA SER A 82 -14.82 -3.42 1.87
C SER A 82 -14.50 -4.60 0.95
N LEU A 83 -13.45 -4.47 0.14
CA LEU A 83 -12.96 -5.54 -0.73
C LEU A 83 -12.34 -6.68 0.08
N MET A 84 -11.56 -6.36 1.12
CA MET A 84 -10.92 -7.33 2.03
C MET A 84 -11.97 -8.17 2.76
N THR A 85 -13.01 -7.55 3.33
CA THR A 85 -14.14 -8.27 3.94
C THR A 85 -14.85 -9.18 2.94
N HIS A 86 -14.93 -8.80 1.67
CA HIS A 86 -15.68 -9.55 0.66
C HIS A 86 -14.87 -10.70 0.01
N TYR A 87 -13.63 -10.45 -0.39
CA TYR A 87 -12.78 -11.40 -1.12
C TYR A 87 -11.71 -12.08 -0.25
N GLY A 88 -11.49 -11.60 0.98
CA GLY A 88 -10.47 -12.06 1.90
C GLY A 88 -9.23 -11.15 1.92
N ASP A 89 -8.72 -10.88 3.12
CA ASP A 89 -7.57 -10.00 3.37
C ASP A 89 -6.34 -10.41 2.57
N ASP A 90 -5.94 -11.69 2.66
CA ASP A 90 -4.76 -12.23 1.96
C ASP A 90 -4.90 -12.16 0.44
N VAL A 91 -6.11 -12.40 -0.08
CA VAL A 91 -6.39 -12.38 -1.52
C VAL A 91 -6.24 -10.96 -2.06
N VAL A 92 -6.89 -9.99 -1.41
CA VAL A 92 -6.83 -8.58 -1.82
C VAL A 92 -5.41 -8.04 -1.65
N LEU A 93 -4.75 -8.35 -0.54
CA LEU A 93 -3.39 -7.93 -0.29
C LEU A 93 -2.43 -8.46 -1.36
N ASN A 94 -2.52 -9.75 -1.69
CA ASN A 94 -1.69 -10.34 -2.73
C ASN A 94 -1.96 -9.71 -4.10
N ALA A 95 -3.22 -9.46 -4.48
CA ALA A 95 -3.54 -8.80 -5.75
C ALA A 95 -3.01 -7.37 -5.82
N LEU A 96 -3.15 -6.59 -4.73
CA LEU A 96 -2.58 -5.25 -4.67
C LEU A 96 -1.06 -5.29 -4.71
N ILE A 97 -0.42 -6.35 -4.21
CA ILE A 97 1.02 -6.55 -4.25
C ILE A 97 1.50 -6.94 -5.66
N THR A 98 0.83 -7.86 -6.34
CA THR A 98 1.26 -8.42 -7.63
C THR A 98 0.82 -7.62 -8.85
N ALA A 99 -0.04 -6.62 -8.69
CA ALA A 99 -0.50 -5.71 -9.74
C ALA A 99 0.62 -4.77 -10.28
N LYS A 100 1.73 -5.34 -10.72
CA LYS A 100 2.97 -4.63 -11.07
C LYS A 100 2.93 -3.88 -12.39
N GLN A 101 2.06 -4.28 -13.30
CA GLN A 101 1.83 -3.64 -14.60
C GLN A 101 0.41 -3.98 -15.01
N ALA A 102 -0.55 -3.22 -14.49
CA ALA A 102 -1.94 -3.50 -14.84
C ALA A 102 -2.14 -3.20 -16.33
N GLN A 103 -3.00 -3.98 -16.99
CA GLN A 103 -3.09 -3.96 -18.44
C GLN A 103 -3.57 -2.63 -19.04
N THR A 104 -4.11 -1.74 -18.20
CA THR A 104 -4.56 -0.39 -18.58
C THR A 104 -4.25 0.62 -17.49
N GLN A 105 -4.01 1.89 -17.88
CA GLN A 105 -3.83 3.02 -16.95
C GLN A 105 -4.94 3.11 -15.90
N ARG A 106 -6.18 2.81 -16.29
CA ARG A 106 -7.33 2.84 -15.39
C ARG A 106 -7.17 1.88 -14.21
N VAL A 107 -6.65 0.69 -14.47
CA VAL A 107 -6.44 -0.31 -13.41
C VAL A 107 -5.26 0.08 -12.53
N GLU A 108 -4.21 0.66 -13.11
CA GLU A 108 -3.10 1.22 -12.33
C GLU A 108 -3.57 2.31 -11.37
N ASP A 109 -4.42 3.24 -11.83
CA ASP A 109 -5.00 4.29 -11.00
C ASP A 109 -5.86 3.72 -9.86
N VAL A 110 -6.65 2.67 -10.16
CA VAL A 110 -7.46 1.96 -9.16
C VAL A 110 -6.58 1.30 -8.10
N VAL A 111 -5.55 0.57 -8.52
CA VAL A 111 -4.60 -0.11 -7.63
C VAL A 111 -3.85 0.91 -6.78
N ALA A 112 -3.37 2.01 -7.36
CA ALA A 112 -2.68 3.07 -6.64
C ALA A 112 -3.58 3.70 -5.55
N LYS A 113 -4.85 3.95 -5.87
CA LYS A 113 -5.82 4.50 -4.91
C LYS A 113 -6.09 3.52 -3.77
N LEU A 114 -6.28 2.23 -4.07
CA LEU A 114 -6.48 1.19 -3.05
C LEU A 114 -5.24 0.97 -2.18
N ARG A 115 -4.03 0.95 -2.76
CA ARG A 115 -2.77 0.89 -1.98
C ARG A 115 -2.64 2.08 -1.03
N ASN A 116 -3.01 3.28 -1.47
CA ASN A 116 -2.98 4.47 -0.62
C ASN A 116 -3.99 4.39 0.53
N GLU A 117 -5.20 3.88 0.30
CA GLU A 117 -6.16 3.58 1.38
C GLU A 117 -5.61 2.55 2.35
N LEU A 118 -5.04 1.45 1.85
CA LEU A 118 -4.45 0.40 2.68
C LEU A 118 -3.31 0.95 3.56
N PHE A 119 -2.44 1.79 3.00
CA PHE A 119 -1.36 2.42 3.75
C PHE A 119 -1.87 3.39 4.82
N LYS A 120 -2.95 4.14 4.53
CA LYS A 120 -3.62 4.98 5.54
C LYS A 120 -4.20 4.12 6.64
N ASP A 121 -4.87 3.02 6.31
CA ASP A 121 -5.47 2.11 7.28
C ASP A 121 -4.41 1.47 8.16
N TRP A 122 -3.31 0.97 7.60
CA TRP A 122 -2.16 0.47 8.36
C TRP A 122 -1.57 1.53 9.29
N ALA A 123 -1.42 2.77 8.80
CA ALA A 123 -0.92 3.87 9.62
C ALA A 123 -1.89 4.26 10.76
N MET A 124 -3.21 4.26 10.50
CA MET A 124 -4.25 4.63 11.48
C MET A 124 -4.46 3.55 12.55
N GLN A 125 -4.35 2.28 12.19
CA GLN A 125 -4.41 1.15 13.13
C GLN A 125 -3.13 1.01 13.97
N TYR A 126 -2.20 1.98 13.86
CA TYR A 126 -0.92 1.98 14.54
C TYR A 126 -0.07 0.75 14.24
N HIS A 127 -0.25 0.09 13.08
CA HIS A 127 0.62 -1.01 12.68
C HIS A 127 2.00 -0.43 12.35
N PRO A 128 3.02 -0.58 13.22
CA PRO A 128 4.38 -0.27 12.80
C PRO A 128 4.72 -1.19 11.63
N ALA A 129 5.60 -0.80 10.72
CA ALA A 129 5.88 -1.69 9.61
C ALA A 129 6.57 -3.01 10.00
N LYS A 130 6.89 -3.30 11.28
CA LYS A 130 7.25 -4.65 11.78
C LYS A 130 6.02 -5.54 11.81
N ASP A 131 4.87 -4.96 12.12
CA ASP A 131 3.61 -5.65 12.17
C ASP A 131 3.05 -5.74 10.74
N VAL A 132 3.29 -4.74 9.88
CA VAL A 132 3.13 -4.91 8.42
C VAL A 132 4.12 -5.94 7.85
N PHE A 133 5.36 -5.99 8.33
CA PHE A 133 6.37 -6.97 7.90
C PHE A 133 5.98 -8.40 8.28
N LYS A 134 5.40 -8.57 9.48
CA LYS A 134 4.78 -9.83 9.91
C LYS A 134 3.51 -10.14 9.11
N LEU A 135 2.66 -9.13 8.86
CA LEU A 135 1.43 -9.25 8.07
C LEU A 135 1.72 -9.65 6.62
N LEU A 136 2.81 -9.13 6.05
CA LEU A 136 3.33 -9.55 4.75
C LEU A 136 4.09 -10.89 4.81
N ASN A 137 4.23 -11.48 5.99
CA ASN A 137 4.93 -12.74 6.26
C ASN A 137 6.41 -12.77 5.79
N LEU A 138 7.07 -11.62 5.75
CA LEU A 138 8.41 -11.47 5.15
C LEU A 138 9.51 -12.23 5.91
N ARG A 139 9.31 -12.52 7.21
CA ARG A 139 10.26 -13.29 8.02
C ARG A 139 10.34 -14.75 7.60
N ASN A 140 9.18 -15.37 7.38
CA ASN A 140 9.08 -16.78 7.01
C ASN A 140 9.47 -16.99 5.54
N ASP A 141 9.26 -15.98 4.70
CA ASP A 141 9.67 -15.97 3.30
C ASP A 141 11.21 -15.88 3.14
N GLY A 142 11.97 -15.45 4.16
CA GLY A 142 13.43 -15.42 4.11
C GLY A 142 13.97 -14.64 2.91
N TYR A 143 14.94 -15.19 2.17
CA TYR A 143 15.44 -14.58 0.93
C TYR A 143 14.41 -14.59 -0.22
N THR A 144 13.37 -15.44 -0.16
CA THR A 144 12.29 -15.41 -1.16
C THR A 144 11.40 -14.18 -1.03
N ALA A 145 11.45 -13.49 0.12
CA ALA A 145 10.85 -12.16 0.27
C ALA A 145 11.44 -11.16 -0.73
N LEU A 146 12.72 -11.26 -1.08
CA LEU A 146 13.36 -10.44 -2.12
C LEU A 146 12.84 -10.70 -3.54
N ARG A 147 12.25 -11.87 -3.78
CA ARG A 147 11.60 -12.21 -5.04
C ARG A 147 10.24 -11.52 -5.19
N ASN A 148 9.57 -11.27 -4.08
CA ASN A 148 8.15 -10.97 -4.08
C ASN A 148 7.89 -9.46 -4.06
N SER A 149 6.86 -9.04 -4.78
CA SER A 149 6.32 -7.69 -4.78
C SER A 149 5.94 -7.18 -3.37
N LYS A 150 5.90 -8.06 -2.36
CA LYS A 150 5.71 -7.72 -0.94
C LYS A 150 6.79 -6.79 -0.39
N LEU A 151 8.07 -6.94 -0.77
CA LEU A 151 9.11 -6.01 -0.31
C LEU A 151 8.98 -4.63 -0.94
N GLU A 152 8.54 -4.58 -2.20
CA GLU A 152 8.22 -3.34 -2.88
C GLU A 152 7.03 -2.65 -2.19
N MET A 153 5.99 -3.41 -1.84
CA MET A 153 4.86 -2.92 -1.04
C MET A 153 5.31 -2.37 0.32
N LEU A 154 6.24 -3.05 0.99
CA LEU A 154 6.83 -2.55 2.24
C LEU A 154 7.63 -1.27 2.01
N SER A 155 8.43 -1.19 0.95
CA SER A 155 9.19 -0.01 0.57
C SER A 155 8.28 1.19 0.25
N ASP A 156 7.22 0.95 -0.50
CA ASP A 156 6.20 1.94 -0.83
C ASP A 156 5.50 2.44 0.44
N TYR A 157 5.17 1.53 1.35
CA TYR A 157 4.59 1.88 2.64
C TYR A 157 5.55 2.71 3.51
N VAL A 158 6.83 2.34 3.58
CA VAL A 158 7.85 3.11 4.30
C VAL A 158 8.00 4.51 3.68
N THR A 159 7.98 4.60 2.36
CA THR A 159 8.01 5.88 1.63
C THR A 159 6.77 6.72 1.95
N PHE A 160 5.59 6.10 1.98
CA PHE A 160 4.34 6.73 2.40
C PHE A 160 4.44 7.30 3.83
N LEU A 161 4.90 6.49 4.80
CA LEU A 161 5.12 6.92 6.19
C LEU A 161 6.12 8.07 6.33
N ASN A 162 7.09 8.19 5.41
CA ASN A 162 8.05 9.28 5.39
C ASN A 162 7.46 10.59 4.86
N ARG A 163 6.52 10.51 3.92
CA ARG A 163 5.81 11.68 3.34
C ARG A 163 4.79 12.29 4.30
N ILE A 164 4.10 11.45 5.08
CA ILE A 164 3.07 11.93 6.02
C ILE A 164 3.72 12.50 7.28
N ASN A 165 3.52 13.80 7.53
CA ASN A 165 4.03 14.48 8.72
C ASN A 165 3.00 14.34 9.87
N PHE A 166 2.87 13.14 10.45
CA PHE A 166 2.09 12.92 11.67
C PHE A 166 2.85 13.49 12.88
N ARG A 167 2.85 14.82 12.99
CA ARG A 167 3.37 15.54 14.15
C ARG A 167 2.75 14.93 15.42
N LYS A 168 3.57 14.31 16.28
CA LYS A 168 3.29 13.83 17.67
C LYS A 168 3.00 12.33 17.92
N GLN A 169 3.76 11.36 17.41
CA GLN A 169 3.81 10.05 18.11
C GLN A 169 5.23 9.50 18.31
N SER A 170 5.59 9.28 19.58
CA SER A 170 6.85 8.67 20.04
C SER A 170 7.11 7.29 19.40
N PHE A 171 6.04 6.62 18.97
CA PHE A 171 6.07 5.31 18.33
C PHE A 171 6.55 5.33 16.88
N VAL A 172 6.20 6.32 16.04
CA VAL A 172 6.76 6.47 14.67
C VAL A 172 8.27 6.70 14.73
N LYS A 173 8.75 7.40 15.76
CA LYS A 173 10.19 7.58 16.04
C LYS A 173 10.86 6.27 16.49
N SER A 174 10.21 5.48 17.35
CA SER A 174 10.68 4.14 17.77
C SER A 174 10.69 3.14 16.60
N TRP A 175 9.66 3.17 15.77
CA TRP A 175 9.52 2.41 14.53
C TRP A 175 10.62 2.75 13.50
N ARG A 176 10.86 4.05 13.24
CA ARG A 176 11.99 4.53 12.43
C ARG A 176 13.36 4.10 12.97
N ARG A 177 13.48 3.76 14.26
CA ARG A 177 14.73 3.23 14.82
C ARG A 177 14.86 1.73 14.58
N ARG A 178 13.88 0.93 14.97
CA ARG A 178 13.97 -0.54 14.95
C ARG A 178 13.71 -1.19 13.58
N GLY A 179 12.70 -0.71 12.85
CA GLY A 179 12.28 -1.28 11.57
C GLY A 179 13.28 -1.06 10.44
N GLU A 180 13.89 0.13 10.39
CA GLU A 180 14.96 0.44 9.45
C GLU A 180 16.17 -0.49 9.67
N GLY A 181 16.49 -0.85 10.92
CA GLY A 181 17.58 -1.77 11.25
C GLY A 181 17.30 -3.23 10.84
N GLU A 182 16.10 -3.74 11.09
CA GLU A 182 15.71 -5.10 10.65
C GLU A 182 15.71 -5.24 9.12
N LEU A 183 15.20 -4.23 8.41
CA LEU A 183 15.24 -4.18 6.95
C LEU A 183 16.69 -4.12 6.43
N ALA A 184 17.54 -3.29 7.02
CA ALA A 184 18.94 -3.20 6.64
C ALA A 184 19.66 -4.54 6.80
N VAL A 185 19.41 -5.24 7.91
CA VAL A 185 19.96 -6.58 8.15
C VAL A 185 19.46 -7.57 7.11
N LEU A 186 18.17 -7.58 6.81
CA LEU A 186 17.59 -8.49 5.82
C LEU A 186 18.19 -8.25 4.43
N LEU A 187 18.29 -6.99 4.00
CA LEU A 187 18.89 -6.65 2.70
C LEU A 187 20.37 -7.04 2.66
N THR A 188 21.15 -6.70 3.69
CA THR A 188 22.58 -7.05 3.75
C THR A 188 22.83 -8.55 3.78
N THR A 189 22.05 -9.31 4.56
CA THR A 189 22.20 -10.78 4.63
C THR A 189 21.81 -11.44 3.33
N ALA A 190 20.77 -10.93 2.67
CA ALA A 190 20.31 -11.49 1.44
C ALA A 190 21.21 -11.13 0.25
N ILE A 191 21.68 -9.88 0.12
CA ILE A 191 22.69 -9.46 -0.88
C ILE A 191 23.97 -10.32 -0.82
N ARG A 192 24.32 -10.82 0.36
CA ARG A 192 25.49 -11.70 0.58
C ARG A 192 25.24 -13.17 0.30
N SER A 193 23.99 -13.56 0.10
CA SER A 193 23.68 -14.93 -0.26
C SER A 193 24.02 -15.13 -1.74
N ASP A 194 24.90 -16.09 -2.03
CA ASP A 194 25.24 -16.50 -3.41
C ASP A 194 24.02 -17.08 -4.17
N SER A 195 22.89 -17.23 -3.48
CA SER A 195 21.64 -17.79 -4.00
C SER A 195 20.72 -16.76 -4.66
N LEU A 196 21.05 -15.46 -4.65
CA LEU A 196 20.23 -14.43 -5.28
C LEU A 196 20.37 -14.44 -6.80
N HIS A 197 19.24 -14.47 -7.50
CA HIS A 197 19.22 -14.21 -8.92
C HIS A 197 19.55 -12.73 -9.20
N ARG A 198 20.17 -12.42 -10.34
CA ARG A 198 20.66 -11.07 -10.70
C ARG A 198 19.63 -9.94 -10.47
N LEU A 199 18.39 -10.14 -10.89
CA LEU A 199 17.31 -9.16 -10.72
C LEU A 199 16.94 -8.91 -9.24
N GLU A 200 17.08 -9.93 -8.39
CA GLU A 200 16.78 -9.86 -6.96
C GLU A 200 17.90 -9.10 -6.23
N TYR A 201 19.14 -9.34 -6.66
CA TYR A 201 20.30 -8.58 -6.22
C TYR A 201 20.14 -7.08 -6.56
N ASP A 202 19.77 -6.75 -7.80
CA ASP A 202 19.59 -5.36 -8.24
C ASP A 202 18.50 -4.65 -7.40
N ARG A 203 17.38 -5.34 -7.11
CA ARG A 203 16.31 -4.79 -6.25
C ARG A 203 16.72 -4.61 -4.80
N ALA A 204 17.38 -5.62 -4.23
CA ALA A 204 17.84 -5.55 -2.84
C ALA A 204 18.86 -4.43 -2.65
N THR A 205 19.77 -4.25 -3.61
CA THR A 205 20.76 -3.17 -3.59
C THR A 205 20.14 -1.80 -3.83
N GLU A 206 19.11 -1.67 -4.68
CA GLU A 206 18.35 -0.43 -4.85
C GLU A 206 17.62 -0.04 -3.55
N LEU A 207 16.94 -1.00 -2.91
CA LEU A 207 16.26 -0.77 -1.63
C LEU A 207 17.24 -0.42 -0.51
N GLN A 208 18.39 -1.10 -0.45
CA GLN A 208 19.45 -0.79 0.50
C GLN A 208 20.00 0.61 0.26
N THR A 209 20.18 1.00 -0.99
CA THR A 209 20.62 2.34 -1.38
C THR A 209 19.63 3.40 -0.92
N LYS A 210 18.33 3.21 -1.19
CA LYS A 210 17.26 4.12 -0.72
C LYS A 210 17.23 4.23 0.81
N LEU A 211 17.40 3.11 1.52
CA LEU A 211 17.47 3.08 2.98
C LEU A 211 18.70 3.84 3.50
N PHE A 212 19.85 3.69 2.85
CA PHE A 212 21.07 4.40 3.23
C PHE A 212 21.02 5.88 2.86
N GLN A 213 20.41 6.27 1.74
CA GLN A 213 20.10 7.67 1.42
C GLN A 213 19.25 8.28 2.53
N LEU A 214 18.20 7.59 2.96
CA LEU A 214 17.36 8.02 4.08
C LEU A 214 18.14 8.20 5.39
N TRP A 215 19.14 7.36 5.66
CA TRP A 215 20.00 7.51 6.83
C TRP A 215 20.97 8.70 6.69
N ARG A 216 21.51 8.91 5.49
CA ARG A 216 22.39 10.03 5.15
C ARG A 216 21.67 11.39 5.24
N ASP A 217 20.45 11.49 4.68
CA ASP A 217 19.61 12.70 4.72
C ASP A 217 19.19 13.07 6.16
N LYS A 218 19.25 12.12 7.08
CA LYS A 218 19.05 12.32 8.52
C LYS A 218 20.36 12.58 9.27
N GLU A 219 21.46 12.78 8.55
CA GLU A 219 22.81 13.06 9.05
C GLU A 219 23.35 11.96 9.99
N PHE A 220 22.92 10.71 9.80
CA PHE A 220 23.45 9.60 10.58
C PHE A 220 24.84 9.22 10.10
N ASN A 221 25.75 8.99 11.05
CA ASN A 221 27.03 8.35 10.80
C ASN A 221 26.95 6.83 11.03
N SER A 222 28.05 6.12 10.75
CA SER A 222 28.13 4.66 10.96
C SER A 222 27.85 4.22 12.40
N MET A 223 28.21 5.03 13.40
CA MET A 223 27.96 4.73 14.81
C MET A 223 26.49 4.97 15.18
N ASP A 224 25.84 5.95 14.57
CA ASP A 224 24.38 6.15 14.69
C ASP A 224 23.62 4.97 14.08
N ALA A 225 24.07 4.44 12.94
CA ALA A 225 23.49 3.22 12.38
C ALA A 225 23.61 2.04 13.35
N LEU A 226 24.79 1.81 13.94
CA LEU A 226 24.98 0.74 14.93
C LEU A 226 24.13 0.90 16.19
N THR A 227 24.13 2.10 16.77
CA THR A 227 23.55 2.33 18.09
C THR A 227 22.06 2.66 18.01
N LYS A 228 21.66 3.54 17.09
CA LYS A 228 20.28 4.05 16.98
C LYS A 228 19.41 3.20 16.05
N LYS A 229 19.98 2.46 15.09
CA LYS A 229 19.21 1.61 14.15
C LYS A 229 19.32 0.12 14.45
N LEU A 230 20.54 -0.35 14.73
CA LEU A 230 20.82 -1.78 14.90
C LEU A 230 20.91 -2.21 16.36
N GLY A 231 20.93 -1.25 17.31
CA GLY A 231 21.13 -1.52 18.74
C GLY A 231 20.13 -2.53 19.29
N GLU A 232 18.84 -2.33 18.99
CA GLU A 232 17.74 -3.16 19.45
C GLU A 232 17.39 -4.34 18.52
N VAL A 233 18.10 -4.50 17.40
CA VAL A 233 17.85 -5.59 16.44
C VAL A 233 18.50 -6.88 16.97
N HIS A 234 17.74 -7.96 17.15
CA HIS A 234 18.28 -9.22 17.70
C HIS A 234 18.94 -10.09 16.63
N VAL A 235 20.17 -9.74 16.22
CA VAL A 235 21.01 -10.51 15.30
C VAL A 235 22.48 -10.50 15.73
N ALA A 236 23.29 -11.38 15.14
CA ALA A 236 24.72 -11.50 15.45
C ALA A 236 25.45 -10.15 15.30
N PRO A 237 26.37 -9.79 16.23
CA PRO A 237 27.13 -8.54 16.16
C PRO A 237 27.89 -8.36 14.84
N SER A 238 28.37 -9.45 14.24
CA SER A 238 29.05 -9.46 12.94
C SER A 238 28.16 -8.89 11.83
N ILE A 239 26.86 -9.22 11.83
CA ILE A 239 25.89 -8.72 10.84
C ILE A 239 25.62 -7.24 11.07
N LYS A 240 25.48 -6.79 12.32
CA LYS A 240 25.29 -5.36 12.64
C LYS A 240 26.49 -4.53 12.17
N ASN A 241 27.70 -5.01 12.46
CA ASN A 241 28.95 -4.36 12.06
C ASN A 241 29.09 -4.28 10.53
N LEU A 242 28.67 -5.34 9.83
CA LEU A 242 28.66 -5.37 8.37
C LEU A 242 27.70 -4.33 7.78
N VAL A 243 26.46 -4.26 8.26
CA VAL A 243 25.48 -3.25 7.79
C VAL A 243 26.04 -1.83 8.00
N ALA A 244 26.62 -1.57 9.17
CA ALA A 244 27.20 -0.27 9.48
C ALA A 244 28.41 0.07 8.60
N LYS A 245 29.27 -0.91 8.32
CA LYS A 245 30.39 -0.77 7.38
C LYS A 245 29.88 -0.41 5.98
N GLN A 246 28.89 -1.13 5.46
CA GLN A 246 28.29 -0.83 4.16
C GLN A 246 27.68 0.57 4.12
N PHE A 247 26.99 0.99 5.18
CA PHE A 247 26.46 2.34 5.28
C PHE A 247 27.57 3.41 5.30
N LYS A 248 28.67 3.16 6.03
CA LYS A 248 29.82 4.06 6.05
C LYS A 248 30.43 4.24 4.65
N GLU A 249 30.66 3.14 3.96
CA GLU A 249 31.20 3.13 2.58
C GLU A 249 30.26 3.83 1.60
N PHE A 250 28.95 3.62 1.76
CA PHE A 250 27.94 4.34 0.99
C PHE A 250 28.07 5.85 1.21
N SER A 251 28.05 6.31 2.47
CA SER A 251 28.04 7.74 2.83
C SER A 251 29.30 8.52 2.48
N GLN A 252 30.39 7.83 2.10
CA GLN A 252 31.64 8.45 1.62
C GLN A 252 31.69 8.65 0.10
N LYS A 253 30.74 8.06 -0.64
CA LYS A 253 30.51 8.27 -2.08
C LYS A 253 29.50 9.38 -2.29
#